data_AF-A0A1E7HHX6-F1
#
_entry.id   AF-A0A1E7HHX6-F1
#
_cell.length_a   1.000
_cell.length_b   1.000
_cell.length_c   1.000
_cell.angle_alpha   90.00
_cell.angle_beta   90.00
_cell.angle_gamma   90.00
#
_symmetry.space_group_name_H-M   'P 1'
#
loop_
_entity.id
_entity.type
_entity.pdbx_description
1 polymer ?
#
loop_
_entity_poly.entity_id
_entity_poly.type
_entity_poly.pdbx_seq_one_letter_code
_entity_poly.pdbx_strand_id
1 'polypeptide(L)' 'MTREETLKLIGSMQGTHQLMAKLMYGCGLRVIECVRLRVKDVDFAMNQIVVRDGKGKKDRITY' A
#
# COMPACT_ATOMS: atom_id res chain seq x y z
N MET A 1 9.45 -2.41 15.17
CA MET A 1 8.32 -3.35 15.30
C MET A 1 8.76 -4.69 14.77
N THR A 2 8.40 -5.76 15.48
CA THR A 2 8.60 -7.12 14.98
C THR A 2 7.54 -7.45 13.92
N ARG A 3 7.83 -8.45 13.08
CA ARG A 3 6.86 -8.94 12.09
C ARG A 3 5.56 -9.40 12.75
N GLU A 4 5.65 -10.05 13.90
CA GLU A 4 4.49 -10.53 14.65
C GLU A 4 3.63 -9.40 15.22
N GLU A 5 4.24 -8.37 15.81
CA GLU A 5 3.50 -7.18 16.29
C GLU A 5 2.74 -6.50 15.15
N THR A 6 3.38 -6.41 13.98
CA THR A 6 2.76 -5.78 12.81
C THR A 6 1.58 -6.59 12.30
N LEU A 7 1.70 -7.91 12.23
CA LEU A 7 0.60 -8.79 11.81
C LEU A 7 -0.55 -8.80 12.82
N LYS A 8 -0.27 -8.76 14.13
CA LYS A 8 -1.30 -8.61 15.17
C LYS A 8 -2.06 -7.28 15.03
N LEU A 9 -1.35 -6.19 14.78
CA LEU A 9 -1.94 -4.87 14.59
C LEU A 9 -2.81 -4.81 13.31
N ILE A 10 -2.36 -5.38 12.20
CA ILE A 10 -3.17 -5.46 10.97
C ILE A 10 -4.38 -6.37 11.20
N GLY A 11 -4.20 -7.47 11.94
CA GLY A 11 -5.27 -8.41 12.27
C GLY A 11 -6.37 -7.82 13.14
N SER A 12 -6.09 -6.81 13.96
CA SER A 12 -7.10 -6.12 14.78
C SER A 12 -7.87 -5.04 14.01
N MET A 13 -7.42 -4.64 12.82
CA MET A 13 -8.12 -3.69 11.95
C MET A 13 -9.19 -4.37 11.11
N GLN A 14 -10.20 -3.61 10.67
CA GLN A 14 -11.29 -4.10 9.83
C GLN A 14 -11.57 -3.17 8.63
N GLY A 15 -12.20 -3.72 7.59
CA GLY A 15 -12.64 -2.99 6.40
C GLY A 15 -11.49 -2.28 5.66
N THR A 16 -11.74 -1.05 5.23
CA THR A 16 -10.79 -0.25 4.42
C THR A 16 -9.46 -0.01 5.12
N HIS A 17 -9.46 0.22 6.44
CA HIS A 17 -8.23 0.48 7.20
C HIS A 17 -7.30 -0.75 7.21
N GLN A 18 -7.88 -1.96 7.31
CA GLN A 18 -7.10 -3.19 7.21
C GLN A 18 -6.47 -3.35 5.82
N LEU A 19 -7.24 -3.07 4.76
CA LEU A 19 -6.74 -3.11 3.39
C LEU A 19 -5.59 -2.12 3.18
N MET A 20 -5.77 -0.87 3.63
CA MET A 20 -4.73 0.16 3.57
C MET A 20 -3.47 -0.26 4.32
N ALA A 21 -3.61 -0.82 5.52
CA ALA A 21 -2.47 -1.29 6.31
C ALA A 21 -1.71 -2.44 5.63
N LYS A 22 -2.43 -3.39 5.01
CA LYS A 22 -1.85 -4.47 4.20
C LYS A 22 -1.09 -3.93 2.99
N LEU A 23 -1.66 -2.96 2.27
CA LEU A 23 -1.01 -2.33 1.11
C LEU A 23 0.24 -1.54 1.51
N MET A 24 0.18 -0.78 2.61
CA MET A 24 1.34 -0.05 3.11
C MET A 24 2.46 -1.00 3.58
N TYR A 25 2.09 -2.08 4.29
CA TYR A 25 3.06 -3.05 4.80
C TYR A 25 3.63 -3.95 3.69
N GLY A 26 2.79 -4.44 2.78
CA GLY A 26 3.19 -5.36 1.71
C GLY A 26 3.92 -4.67 0.56
N CYS A 27 3.43 -3.53 0.11
CA CYS A 27 3.94 -2.83 -1.07
C CYS A 27 4.83 -1.62 -0.72
N GLY A 28 5.07 -1.35 0.56
CA GLY A 28 5.90 -0.23 1.04
C GLY A 28 5.32 1.15 0.69
N LEU A 29 3.99 1.28 0.61
CA LEU A 29 3.34 2.55 0.35
C LEU A 29 3.45 3.48 1.56
N ARG A 30 3.71 4.76 1.31
CA ARG A 30 3.51 5.81 2.32
C ARG A 30 2.02 6.10 2.48
N VAL A 31 1.63 6.63 3.63
CA VAL A 31 0.23 6.98 3.93
C VAL A 31 -0.42 7.81 2.82
N ILE A 32 0.27 8.86 2.34
CA ILE A 32 -0.23 9.73 1.26
C ILE A 32 -0.39 8.97 -0.06
N GLU A 33 0.52 8.05 -0.36
CA GLU A 33 0.48 7.25 -1.60
C GLU A 33 -0.71 6.27 -1.55
N CYS A 34 -0.96 5.66 -0.39
CA CYS A 34 -2.11 4.76 -0.17
C CYS A 34 -3.45 5.51 -0.24
N VAL A 35 -3.55 6.69 0.38
CA VAL A 35 -4.80 7.50 0.39
C VAL A 35 -5.13 8.07 -1.00
N ARG A 36 -4.12 8.34 -1.84
CA ARG A 36 -4.31 8.89 -3.19
C ARG A 36 -4.39 7.82 -4.28
N LEU A 37 -4.18 6.55 -3.94
CA LEU A 37 -4.19 5.46 -4.89
C LEU A 37 -5.56 5.38 -5.60
N ARG A 38 -5.54 5.30 -6.93
CA ARG A 38 -6.76 5.14 -7.72
C ARG A 38 -6.84 3.72 -8.26
N VAL A 39 -8.06 3.25 -8.52
CA VAL A 39 -8.30 1.90 -9.07
C VAL A 39 -7.51 1.67 -10.38
N LYS A 40 -7.38 2.70 -11.23
CA LYS A 40 -6.61 2.64 -12.49
C LYS A 40 -5.09 2.43 -12.31
N ASP A 41 -4.58 2.68 -11.10
CA ASP A 41 -3.16 2.55 -10.79
C ASP A 41 -2.83 1.14 -10.25
N VAL A 42 -3.83 0.28 -10.08
CA VAL A 42 -3.68 -1.12 -9.70
C VAL A 42 -3.80 -1.98 -10.96
N ASP A 43 -2.69 -2.62 -11.33
CA ASP A 43 -2.64 -3.57 -12.43
C ASP A 43 -2.79 -5.00 -11.88
N PHE A 44 -4.00 -5.55 -12.02
CA PHE A 44 -4.30 -6.92 -11.61
C PHE A 44 -3.74 -7.99 -12.56
N ALA A 45 -3.40 -7.65 -13.80
CA ALA A 45 -2.81 -8.59 -14.75
C ALA A 45 -1.32 -8.83 -14.42
N MET A 46 -0.63 -7.78 -13.98
CA MET A 46 0.79 -7.84 -13.63
C MET A 46 1.07 -7.90 -12.12
N ASN A 47 0.03 -7.90 -11.29
CA ASN A 47 0.10 -7.83 -9.82
C ASN A 47 1.01 -6.68 -9.36
N GLN A 48 0.77 -5.48 -9.90
CA GLN A 48 1.62 -4.31 -9.66
C GLN A 48 0.78 -3.09 -9.31
N ILE A 49 1.35 -2.19 -8.52
CA ILE A 49 0.76 -0.91 -8.16
C ILE A 49 1.67 0.21 -8.66
N VAL A 50 1.09 1.14 -9.42
CA VAL A 50 1.76 2.34 -9.91
C VAL A 50 1.59 3.46 -8.90
N VAL A 51 2.68 3.80 -8.20
CA VAL A 51 2.70 4.91 -7.27
C VAL A 51 3.06 6.18 -8.03
N ARG A 52 2.06 7.03 -8.25
CA ARG A 52 2.25 8.34 -8.91
C ARG A 52 2.70 9.41 -7.92
N ASP A 53 3.47 10.38 -8.40
CA ASP A 53 3.94 11.52 -7.61
C ASP A 53 4.72 11.11 -6.34
N GLY A 54 5.52 10.04 -6.44
CA GLY A 54 6.45 9.65 -5.38
C GLY A 54 7.46 10.76 -5.07
N LYS A 55 8.18 10.63 -3.94
CA LYS A 55 9.23 11.58 -3.52
C LYS A 55 10.11 12.01 -4.70
N GLY A 56 10.11 13.32 -5.01
CA GLY A 56 10.82 13.88 -6.17
C GLY A 56 9.99 13.95 -7.45
N LYS A 57 8.66 13.80 -7.39
CA LYS A 57 7.74 13.75 -8.54
C LYS A 57 8.07 12.65 -9.54
N LYS A 58 8.57 11.51 -9.05
CA LYS A 58 8.86 10.35 -9.87
C LYS A 58 7.85 9.25 -9.57
N ASP A 59 7.29 8.71 -10.65
CA ASP A 59 6.45 7.53 -10.57
C ASP A 59 7.33 6.32 -10.27
N ARG A 60 6.82 5.40 -9.45
CA ARG A 60 7.48 4.11 -9.19
C ARG A 60 6.47 2.98 -9.22
N ILE A 61 6.94 1.80 -9.60
CA ILE A 61 6.16 0.57 -9.60
C ILE A 61 6.53 -0.22 -8.36
N THR A 62 5.53 -0.77 -7.68
CA THR A 62 5.71 -1.71 -6.56
C THR A 62 4.88 -2.96 -6.81
N TYR A 63 5.28 -4.08 -6.18
CA TYR A 63 4.72 -5.42 -6.35
C TYR A 63 4.01 -5.87 -5.07
#